data_AF-A0A354HDD7-F1
#
_entry.id   AF-A0A354HDD7-F1
#
_cell.length_a   1.000
_cell.length_b   1.000
_cell.length_c   1.000
_cell.angle_alpha   90.00
_cell.angle_beta   90.00
_cell.angle_gamma   90.00
#
_symmetry.space_group_name_H-M   'P 1'
#
loop_
_entity.id
_entity.type
_entity.pdbx_description
1 polymer ?
#
loop_
_entity_poly.entity_id
_entity_poly.type
_entity_poly.pdbx_seq_one_letter_code
_entity_poly.pdbx_strand_id
1 'polypeptide(L)'
;FFGVFAGIMGIGTFTQINGITSAVKNYFDPESLNTVSIFGSEYSISVIIAGIIITVLAALVLIGGLKSISSVAQIVVPAMIIAYVGCCLTVLLTHIPEIPAAAVEIVESAFGLRPIAGGIAGISIVILSAQKGIARGIFSNEAGLGSAPIAASAAKTKEPVRQGLVSMIGTFIDTIIVCTMTGLVIVIAGSHNKGLQGVDITIDAFTSGLPLPPRVSAFIVMVCLAVFAFTTILGWNYYSERCLSYLIKPHKYVTISYRWIYIAAVFIGPYLTVEAVWDIADIFNGLMALPNIVALVALSGVVQRETKDYLQRTGD
;
A
#
# COMPACT_ATOMS: atom_id res chain seq x y z
N PHE A 1 2.80 17.70 10.54
CA PHE A 1 2.25 18.44 9.39
C PHE A 1 2.13 17.54 8.17
N PHE A 2 3.24 17.06 7.60
CA PHE A 2 3.22 16.21 6.40
C PHE A 2 2.35 14.95 6.51
N GLY A 3 2.34 14.27 7.66
CA GLY A 3 1.45 13.11 7.89
C GLY A 3 -0.05 13.39 7.75
N VAL A 4 -0.50 14.64 7.95
CA VAL A 4 -1.90 15.02 7.72
C VAL A 4 -2.23 15.02 6.22
N PHE A 5 -1.33 15.56 5.42
CA PHE A 5 -1.48 15.65 3.96
C PHE A 5 -1.21 14.32 3.26
N ALA A 6 -0.22 13.55 3.72
CA ALA A 6 0.00 12.17 3.25
C ALA A 6 -1.26 11.30 3.44
N GLY A 7 -1.99 11.53 4.54
CA GLY A 7 -3.30 10.94 4.78
C GLY A 7 -4.36 11.39 3.76
N ILE A 8 -4.56 12.70 3.57
CA ILE A 8 -5.64 13.25 2.72
C ILE A 8 -5.37 13.11 1.22
N MET A 9 -4.12 13.18 0.78
CA MET A 9 -3.80 13.32 -0.65
C MET A 9 -2.79 12.28 -1.15
N GLY A 10 -2.15 11.52 -0.26
CA GLY A 10 -1.07 10.61 -0.61
C GLY A 10 -1.44 9.16 -0.39
N ILE A 11 -0.51 8.44 0.24
CA ILE A 11 -0.56 7.01 0.56
C ILE A 11 -1.86 6.56 1.26
N GLY A 12 -2.51 7.45 2.01
CA GLY A 12 -3.69 7.08 2.78
C GLY A 12 -5.01 7.03 2.00
N THR A 13 -5.15 7.77 0.89
CA THR A 13 -6.46 7.99 0.26
C THR A 13 -6.39 7.87 -1.25
N PHE A 14 -5.82 8.88 -1.93
CA PHE A 14 -5.89 8.98 -3.39
C PHE A 14 -5.31 7.74 -4.07
N THR A 15 -4.13 7.27 -3.65
CA THR A 15 -3.50 6.07 -4.21
C THR A 15 -4.36 4.83 -4.01
N GLN A 16 -4.94 4.69 -2.83
CA GLN A 16 -5.75 3.53 -2.46
C GLN A 16 -7.06 3.50 -3.24
N ILE A 17 -7.82 4.59 -3.23
CA ILE A 17 -9.10 4.63 -3.93
C ILE A 17 -8.94 4.56 -5.44
N ASN A 18 -7.89 5.17 -6.00
CA ASN A 18 -7.57 5.04 -7.41
C ASN A 18 -7.25 3.57 -7.76
N GLY A 19 -6.49 2.87 -6.92
CA GLY A 19 -6.24 1.43 -7.08
C GLY A 19 -7.52 0.59 -7.03
N ILE A 20 -8.42 0.85 -6.07
CA ILE A 20 -9.71 0.14 -5.96
C ILE A 20 -10.55 0.36 -7.22
N THR A 21 -10.74 1.62 -7.61
CA THR A 21 -11.63 1.96 -8.72
C THR A 21 -11.08 1.51 -10.07
N SER A 22 -9.75 1.52 -10.26
CA SER A 22 -9.10 0.93 -11.44
C SER A 22 -9.31 -0.58 -11.49
N ALA A 23 -9.19 -1.29 -10.36
CA ALA A 23 -9.45 -2.72 -10.30
C ALA A 23 -10.91 -3.07 -10.65
N VAL A 24 -11.88 -2.30 -10.13
CA VAL A 24 -13.30 -2.47 -10.45
C VAL A 24 -13.55 -2.18 -11.93
N LYS A 25 -12.97 -1.10 -12.46
CA LYS A 25 -13.09 -0.74 -13.88
C LYS A 25 -12.61 -1.87 -14.79
N ASN A 26 -11.43 -2.42 -14.53
CA ASN A 26 -10.89 -3.52 -15.34
C ASN A 26 -11.80 -4.75 -15.36
N TYR A 27 -12.51 -5.00 -14.27
CA TYR A 27 -13.41 -6.15 -14.19
C TYR A 27 -14.76 -5.91 -14.87
N PHE A 28 -15.39 -4.76 -14.60
CA PHE A 28 -16.77 -4.49 -15.03
C PHE A 28 -16.89 -3.71 -16.34
N ASP A 29 -15.90 -2.90 -16.69
CA ASP A 29 -15.90 -2.03 -17.86
C ASP A 29 -14.47 -1.80 -18.43
N PRO A 30 -13.76 -2.87 -18.85
CA PRO A 30 -12.38 -2.79 -19.32
C PRO A 30 -12.24 -1.89 -20.56
N GLU A 31 -13.21 -1.94 -21.47
CA GLU A 31 -13.22 -1.15 -22.71
C GLU A 31 -13.78 0.28 -22.52
N SER A 32 -14.21 0.65 -21.31
CA SER A 32 -14.82 1.95 -21.03
C SER A 32 -16.00 2.27 -21.95
N LEU A 33 -16.89 1.30 -22.18
CA LEU A 33 -18.03 1.46 -23.08
C LEU A 33 -19.13 2.32 -22.45
N ASN A 34 -19.15 2.40 -21.12
CA ASN A 34 -20.17 3.12 -20.36
C ASN A 34 -19.54 4.30 -19.63
N THR A 35 -19.30 5.41 -20.35
CA THR A 35 -18.72 6.64 -19.79
C THR A 35 -19.76 7.72 -19.57
N VAL A 36 -19.47 8.60 -18.61
CA VAL A 36 -20.20 9.84 -18.35
C VAL A 36 -19.18 10.98 -18.32
N SER A 37 -19.49 12.07 -19.00
CA SER A 37 -18.66 13.28 -18.95
C SER A 37 -18.97 14.07 -17.69
N ILE A 38 -17.94 14.30 -16.86
CA ILE A 38 -18.00 15.11 -15.64
C ILE A 38 -16.89 16.17 -15.76
N PHE A 39 -17.26 17.45 -15.70
CA PHE A 39 -16.33 18.59 -15.80
C PHE A 39 -15.39 18.54 -17.03
N GLY A 40 -15.83 17.98 -18.15
CA GLY A 40 -15.04 17.90 -19.39
C GLY A 40 -14.13 16.68 -19.50
N SER A 41 -14.14 15.78 -18.50
CA SER A 41 -13.43 14.50 -18.51
C SER A 41 -14.41 13.33 -18.55
N GLU A 42 -14.09 12.27 -19.29
CA GLU A 42 -14.92 11.06 -19.33
C GLU A 42 -14.53 10.06 -18.25
N TYR A 43 -15.52 9.59 -17.50
CA TYR A 43 -15.35 8.60 -16.45
C TYR A 43 -16.27 7.41 -16.67
N SER A 44 -15.74 6.19 -16.51
CA SER A 44 -16.56 4.98 -16.53
C SER A 44 -17.55 4.99 -15.36
N ILE A 45 -18.79 4.54 -15.61
CA ILE A 45 -19.82 4.37 -14.58
C ILE A 45 -19.34 3.43 -13.47
N SER A 46 -18.52 2.42 -13.81
CA SER A 46 -17.96 1.49 -12.83
C SER A 46 -17.08 2.18 -11.78
N VAL A 47 -16.27 3.16 -12.22
CA VAL A 47 -15.40 3.98 -11.35
C VAL A 47 -16.24 4.83 -10.40
N ILE A 48 -17.29 5.46 -10.91
CA ILE A 48 -18.20 6.32 -10.12
C ILE A 48 -18.90 5.48 -9.04
N ILE A 49 -19.49 4.34 -9.42
CA ILE A 49 -20.21 3.45 -8.50
C ILE A 49 -19.26 2.93 -7.42
N ALA A 50 -18.07 2.45 -7.80
CA ALA A 50 -17.08 1.99 -6.83
C ALA A 50 -16.61 3.10 -5.90
N GLY A 51 -16.33 4.30 -6.43
CA GLY A 51 -15.96 5.47 -5.64
C GLY A 51 -17.02 5.80 -4.58
N ILE A 52 -18.31 5.81 -4.96
CA ILE A 52 -19.42 6.05 -4.04
C ILE A 52 -19.49 4.94 -2.97
N ILE A 53 -19.45 3.67 -3.38
CA ILE A 53 -19.54 2.53 -2.45
C ILE A 53 -18.43 2.60 -1.41
N ILE A 54 -17.17 2.76 -1.85
CA ILE A 54 -16.03 2.81 -0.93
C ILE A 54 -16.11 4.04 -0.02
N THR A 55 -16.54 5.19 -0.54
CA THR A 55 -16.74 6.40 0.27
C THR A 55 -17.77 6.16 1.37
N VAL A 56 -18.90 5.55 1.06
CA VAL A 56 -19.96 5.23 2.03
C VAL A 56 -19.45 4.23 3.08
N LEU A 57 -18.78 3.16 2.64
CA LEU A 57 -18.19 2.17 3.55
C LEU A 57 -17.12 2.80 4.46
N ALA A 58 -16.27 3.66 3.92
CA ALA A 58 -15.29 4.40 4.70
C ALA A 58 -15.98 5.31 5.71
N ALA A 59 -17.03 6.05 5.32
CA ALA A 59 -17.77 6.91 6.22
C ALA A 59 -18.38 6.14 7.41
N LEU A 60 -19.00 4.99 7.15
CA LEU A 60 -19.59 4.13 8.20
C LEU A 60 -18.55 3.71 9.24
N VAL A 61 -17.33 3.37 8.81
CA VAL A 61 -16.27 2.92 9.72
C VAL A 61 -15.58 4.11 10.41
N LEU A 62 -15.18 5.13 9.64
CA LEU A 62 -14.37 6.25 10.11
C LEU A 62 -15.11 7.15 11.11
N ILE A 63 -16.43 7.35 10.95
CA ILE A 63 -17.23 8.15 11.90
C ILE A 63 -17.17 7.53 13.32
N GLY A 64 -17.16 6.20 13.42
CA GLY A 64 -17.02 5.47 14.69
C GLY A 64 -15.64 5.60 15.36
N GLY A 65 -14.64 6.16 14.66
CA GLY A 65 -13.29 6.40 15.17
C GLY A 65 -12.47 5.14 15.42
N LEU A 66 -11.41 5.27 16.23
CA LEU A 66 -10.41 4.20 16.43
C LEU A 66 -11.02 2.85 16.84
N LYS A 67 -12.05 2.83 17.69
CA LYS A 67 -12.69 1.58 18.13
C LYS A 67 -13.34 0.84 16.96
N SER A 68 -14.00 1.58 16.07
CA SER A 68 -14.61 1.02 14.85
C SER A 68 -13.54 0.52 13.89
N ILE A 69 -12.54 1.36 13.60
CA ILE A 69 -11.41 1.02 12.71
C ILE A 69 -10.71 -0.26 13.19
N SER A 70 -10.36 -0.33 14.48
CA SER A 70 -9.69 -1.51 15.06
C SER A 70 -10.56 -2.76 15.02
N SER A 71 -11.87 -2.62 15.22
CA SER A 71 -12.81 -3.77 15.19
C SER A 71 -12.96 -4.36 13.80
N VAL A 72 -12.90 -3.52 12.75
CA VAL A 72 -12.91 -3.98 11.36
C VAL A 72 -11.54 -4.57 10.99
N ALA A 73 -10.45 -3.86 11.31
CA ALA A 73 -9.10 -4.28 10.95
C ALA A 73 -8.72 -5.65 11.52
N GLN A 74 -9.07 -5.95 12.78
CA GLN A 74 -8.73 -7.23 13.42
C GLN A 74 -9.36 -8.46 12.74
N ILE A 75 -10.43 -8.28 11.97
CA ILE A 75 -11.12 -9.36 11.23
C ILE A 75 -10.68 -9.35 9.77
N VAL A 76 -10.70 -8.17 9.15
CA VAL A 76 -10.48 -8.03 7.70
C VAL A 76 -9.01 -8.25 7.33
N VAL A 77 -8.05 -7.73 8.11
CA VAL A 77 -6.61 -7.83 7.79
C VAL A 77 -6.11 -9.28 7.79
N PRO A 78 -6.42 -10.13 8.79
CA PRO A 78 -6.03 -11.54 8.72
C PRO A 78 -6.70 -12.27 7.55
N ALA A 79 -7.99 -12.03 7.32
CA ALA A 79 -8.73 -12.68 6.24
C ALA A 79 -8.17 -12.32 4.85
N MET A 80 -7.87 -11.03 4.60
CA MET A 80 -7.36 -10.59 3.31
C MET A 80 -5.95 -11.13 3.04
N ILE A 81 -5.07 -11.19 4.06
CA ILE A 81 -3.72 -11.73 3.90
C ILE A 81 -3.79 -13.23 3.57
N ILE A 82 -4.59 -14.00 4.31
CA ILE A 82 -4.74 -15.44 4.06
C ILE A 82 -5.29 -15.69 2.65
N ALA A 83 -6.32 -14.96 2.24
CA ALA A 83 -6.92 -15.11 0.91
C ALA A 83 -5.92 -14.77 -0.20
N TYR A 84 -5.22 -13.64 -0.08
CA TYR A 84 -4.28 -13.18 -1.10
C TYR A 84 -3.02 -14.05 -1.17
N VAL A 85 -2.42 -14.40 -0.03
CA VAL A 85 -1.30 -15.35 0.03
C VAL A 85 -1.71 -16.72 -0.50
N GLY A 86 -2.95 -17.17 -0.24
CA GLY A 86 -3.50 -18.39 -0.83
C GLY A 86 -3.54 -18.33 -2.36
N CYS A 87 -3.94 -17.20 -2.94
CA CYS A 87 -3.89 -16.98 -4.39
C CYS A 87 -2.46 -17.05 -4.91
N CYS A 88 -1.53 -16.34 -4.28
CA CYS A 88 -0.12 -16.35 -4.66
C CYS A 88 0.48 -17.76 -4.60
N LEU A 89 0.25 -18.48 -3.48
CA LEU A 89 0.73 -19.85 -3.31
C LEU A 89 0.16 -20.77 -4.39
N THR A 90 -1.10 -20.61 -4.76
CA THR A 90 -1.72 -21.42 -5.82
C THR A 90 -1.01 -21.24 -7.16
N VAL A 91 -0.70 -19.99 -7.53
CA VAL A 91 0.07 -19.71 -8.76
C VAL A 91 1.49 -20.29 -8.66
N LEU A 92 2.19 -20.04 -7.55
CA LEU A 92 3.57 -20.50 -7.37
C LEU A 92 3.67 -22.03 -7.34
N LEU A 93 2.72 -22.73 -6.71
CA LEU A 93 2.68 -24.20 -6.65
C LEU A 93 2.35 -24.84 -8.00
N THR A 94 1.59 -24.15 -8.86
CA THR A 94 1.29 -24.63 -10.21
C THR A 94 2.43 -24.34 -11.20
N HIS A 95 3.26 -23.34 -10.92
CA HIS A 95 4.39 -22.90 -11.76
C HIS A 95 5.75 -23.11 -11.07
N ILE A 96 5.89 -24.13 -10.22
CA ILE A 96 7.13 -24.43 -9.45
C ILE A 96 8.40 -24.40 -10.31
N PRO A 97 8.44 -25.02 -11.52
CA PRO A 97 9.65 -25.04 -12.34
C PRO A 97 10.13 -23.65 -12.79
N GLU A 98 9.23 -22.67 -12.83
CA GLU A 98 9.49 -21.31 -13.34
C GLU A 98 10.01 -20.38 -12.23
N ILE A 99 9.84 -20.75 -10.95
CA ILE A 99 10.27 -19.93 -9.81
C ILE A 99 11.77 -19.58 -9.86
N PRO A 100 12.70 -20.54 -10.09
CA PRO A 100 14.12 -20.21 -10.16
C PRO A 100 14.45 -19.25 -11.31
N ALA A 101 13.81 -19.43 -12.47
CA ALA A 101 14.02 -18.57 -13.63
C ALA A 101 13.51 -17.13 -13.36
N ALA A 102 12.34 -17.00 -12.73
CA ALA A 102 11.80 -15.71 -12.31
C ALA A 102 12.70 -15.00 -11.28
N ALA A 103 13.25 -15.74 -10.31
CA ALA A 103 14.18 -15.19 -9.32
C ALA A 103 15.48 -14.69 -9.97
N VAL A 104 16.03 -15.46 -10.92
CA VAL A 104 17.21 -15.04 -11.71
C VAL A 104 16.89 -13.80 -12.52
N GLU A 105 15.76 -13.75 -13.21
CA GLU A 105 15.34 -12.58 -13.99
C GLU A 105 15.22 -11.32 -13.12
N ILE A 106 14.63 -11.42 -11.93
CA ILE A 106 14.53 -10.30 -10.99
C ILE A 106 15.93 -9.79 -10.61
N VAL A 107 16.84 -10.67 -10.23
CA VAL A 107 18.20 -10.31 -9.81
C VAL A 107 18.99 -9.73 -10.99
N GLU A 108 18.98 -10.37 -12.15
CA GLU A 108 19.68 -9.89 -13.34
C GLU A 108 19.18 -8.53 -13.80
N SER A 109 17.86 -8.32 -13.76
CA SER A 109 17.25 -7.05 -14.14
C SER A 109 17.54 -5.94 -13.13
N ALA A 110 17.55 -6.27 -11.82
CA ALA A 110 17.85 -5.32 -10.76
C ALA A 110 19.30 -4.83 -10.79
N PHE A 111 20.26 -5.70 -11.12
CA PHE A 111 21.68 -5.36 -11.18
C PHE A 111 22.18 -4.99 -12.59
N GLY A 112 21.31 -5.03 -13.61
CA GLY A 112 21.68 -4.74 -14.99
C GLY A 112 22.68 -5.75 -15.57
N LEU A 113 22.60 -7.02 -15.14
CA LEU A 113 23.48 -8.11 -15.60
C LEU A 113 23.10 -8.63 -17.00
N ARG A 114 21.93 -8.24 -17.53
CA ARG A 114 21.62 -8.40 -18.95
C ARG A 114 22.53 -7.48 -19.77
N PRO A 115 23.03 -7.91 -20.95
CA PRO A 115 23.85 -7.07 -21.83
C PRO A 115 23.00 -5.96 -22.46
N ILE A 116 22.64 -4.97 -21.65
CA ILE A 116 22.13 -3.69 -22.09
C ILE A 116 23.35 -2.99 -22.71
N ALA A 117 23.28 -2.66 -23.99
CA ALA A 117 24.34 -1.99 -24.74
C ALA A 117 25.10 -0.96 -23.86
N GLY A 118 26.34 -1.32 -23.50
CA GLY A 118 27.06 -0.81 -22.33
C GLY A 118 27.49 0.65 -22.43
N GLY A 119 26.74 1.53 -21.76
CA GLY A 119 27.07 2.95 -21.62
C GLY A 119 26.23 3.66 -20.53
N ILE A 120 26.27 5.00 -20.52
CA ILE A 120 25.53 5.88 -19.58
C ILE A 120 24.02 5.56 -19.56
N ALA A 121 23.44 5.16 -20.70
CA ALA A 121 22.03 4.79 -20.82
C ALA A 121 21.67 3.53 -20.01
N GLY A 122 22.53 2.50 -20.00
CA GLY A 122 22.32 1.29 -19.20
C GLY A 122 22.40 1.56 -17.70
N ILE A 123 23.37 2.38 -17.27
CA ILE A 123 23.50 2.83 -15.87
C ILE A 123 22.25 3.61 -15.43
N SER A 124 21.72 4.48 -16.31
CA SER A 124 20.52 5.27 -16.01
C SER A 124 19.29 4.38 -15.81
N ILE A 125 19.13 3.32 -16.61
CA ILE A 125 18.01 2.37 -16.47
C ILE A 125 18.08 1.60 -15.15
N VAL A 126 19.27 1.15 -14.73
CA VAL A 126 19.47 0.46 -13.44
C VAL A 126 19.15 1.39 -12.28
N ILE A 127 19.65 2.63 -12.30
CA ILE A 127 19.38 3.62 -11.24
C ILE A 127 17.89 3.93 -11.17
N LEU A 128 17.22 4.15 -12.30
CA LEU A 128 15.78 4.41 -12.34
C LEU A 128 14.97 3.22 -11.81
N SER A 129 15.37 1.99 -12.15
CA SER A 129 14.72 0.76 -11.68
C SER A 129 14.89 0.59 -10.18
N ALA A 130 16.08 0.83 -9.65
CA ALA A 130 16.35 0.81 -8.23
C ALA A 130 15.57 1.89 -7.48
N GLN A 131 15.53 3.13 -8.01
CA GLN A 131 14.75 4.21 -7.43
C GLN A 131 13.26 3.87 -7.38
N LYS A 132 12.68 3.34 -8.46
CA LYS A 132 11.28 2.90 -8.49
C LYS A 132 11.04 1.76 -7.50
N GLY A 133 11.94 0.78 -7.43
CA GLY A 133 11.87 -0.32 -6.47
C GLY A 133 11.90 0.15 -5.01
N ILE A 134 12.83 1.04 -4.68
CA ILE A 134 12.95 1.62 -3.34
C ILE A 134 11.73 2.48 -3.00
N ALA A 135 11.28 3.36 -3.91
CA ALA A 135 10.12 4.21 -3.70
C ALA A 135 8.86 3.38 -3.44
N ARG A 136 8.61 2.34 -4.26
CA ARG A 136 7.44 1.46 -4.08
C ARG A 136 7.58 0.53 -2.88
N GLY A 137 8.79 0.09 -2.53
CA GLY A 137 9.07 -0.67 -1.32
C GLY A 137 8.75 0.13 -0.05
N ILE A 138 9.26 1.37 0.04
CA ILE A 138 8.97 2.30 1.14
C ILE A 138 7.47 2.62 1.20
N PHE A 139 6.81 2.77 0.06
CA PHE A 139 5.37 2.99 0.02
C PHE A 139 4.59 1.79 0.59
N SER A 140 4.98 0.56 0.29
CA SER A 140 4.29 -0.64 0.76
C SER A 140 4.44 -0.83 2.27
N ASN A 141 5.67 -0.77 2.76
CA ASN A 141 5.99 -1.18 4.12
C ASN A 141 6.15 -0.03 5.12
N GLU A 142 6.08 1.20 4.61
CA GLU A 142 6.19 2.45 5.36
C GLU A 142 7.50 2.60 6.15
N ALA A 143 8.55 1.88 5.76
CA ALA A 143 9.85 1.92 6.41
C ALA A 143 10.45 3.32 6.31
N GLY A 144 10.82 3.88 7.45
CA GLY A 144 11.41 5.22 7.52
C GLY A 144 10.41 6.38 7.44
N LEU A 145 9.12 6.14 7.13
CA LEU A 145 8.10 7.20 7.07
C LEU A 145 7.66 7.72 8.45
N GLY A 146 7.82 6.91 9.50
CA GLY A 146 7.41 7.27 10.87
C GLY A 146 5.90 7.17 11.13
N SER A 147 5.13 6.62 10.19
CA SER A 147 3.67 6.40 10.30
C SER A 147 3.31 5.17 11.12
N ALA A 148 3.93 4.01 10.86
CA ALA A 148 3.64 2.76 11.57
C ALA A 148 3.76 2.86 13.12
N PRO A 149 4.75 3.58 13.70
CA PRO A 149 4.83 3.80 15.15
C PRO A 149 3.61 4.51 15.75
N ILE A 150 2.84 5.28 14.96
CA ILE A 150 1.61 5.94 15.43
C ILE A 150 0.56 4.89 15.84
N ALA A 151 0.42 3.81 15.07
CA ALA A 151 -0.41 2.66 15.43
C ALA A 151 0.16 1.95 16.66
N ALA A 152 1.46 1.68 16.64
CA ALA A 152 2.16 0.98 17.73
C ALA A 152 2.01 1.70 19.08
N SER A 153 1.99 3.04 19.08
CA SER A 153 1.81 3.85 20.29
C SER A 153 0.44 3.69 20.96
N ALA A 154 -0.56 3.18 20.24
CA ALA A 154 -1.89 2.89 20.79
C ALA A 154 -1.97 1.51 21.46
N ALA A 155 -0.95 0.66 21.28
CA ALA A 155 -0.93 -0.68 21.86
C ALA A 155 -0.80 -0.61 23.38
N LYS A 156 -1.51 -1.51 24.08
CA LYS A 156 -1.44 -1.64 25.54
C LYS A 156 -0.21 -2.46 25.94
N THR A 157 0.97 -1.85 25.84
CA THR A 157 2.24 -2.42 26.29
C THR A 157 2.91 -1.50 27.32
N LYS A 158 3.69 -2.08 28.23
CA LYS A 158 4.57 -1.32 29.13
C LYS A 158 6.01 -1.27 28.62
N GLU A 159 6.33 -2.08 27.62
CA GLU A 159 7.68 -2.28 27.10
C GLU A 159 7.72 -1.82 25.63
N PRO A 160 8.40 -0.69 25.31
CA PRO A 160 8.46 -0.17 23.95
C PRO A 160 9.18 -1.13 23.00
N VAL A 161 10.21 -1.83 23.48
CA VAL A 161 10.97 -2.81 22.69
C VAL A 161 10.08 -3.96 22.23
N ARG A 162 9.26 -4.53 23.12
CA ARG A 162 8.31 -5.58 22.76
C ARG A 162 7.35 -5.14 21.65
N GLN A 163 6.80 -3.94 21.75
CA GLN A 163 5.90 -3.43 20.74
C GLN A 163 6.64 -3.09 19.42
N GLY A 164 7.89 -2.64 19.51
CA GLY A 164 8.77 -2.48 18.36
C GLY A 164 8.99 -3.81 17.62
N LEU A 165 9.30 -4.89 18.34
CA LEU A 165 9.44 -6.24 17.78
C LEU A 165 8.17 -6.69 17.05
N VAL A 166 7.00 -6.50 17.66
CA VAL A 166 5.71 -6.81 17.02
C VAL A 166 5.50 -5.95 15.76
N SER A 167 5.84 -4.66 15.82
CA SER A 167 5.69 -3.76 14.67
C SER A 167 6.59 -4.15 13.48
N MET A 168 7.80 -4.66 13.74
CA MET A 168 8.73 -5.10 12.68
C MET A 168 8.21 -6.32 11.90
N ILE A 169 7.39 -7.18 12.54
CA ILE A 169 6.75 -8.31 11.86
C ILE A 169 5.86 -7.82 10.71
N GLY A 170 5.23 -6.65 10.85
CA GLY A 170 4.41 -6.06 9.79
C GLY A 170 5.20 -5.84 8.50
N THR A 171 6.38 -5.21 8.59
CA THR A 171 7.27 -4.97 7.45
C THR A 171 7.77 -6.29 6.82
N PHE A 172 8.04 -7.30 7.64
CA PHE A 172 8.44 -8.62 7.16
C PHE A 172 7.32 -9.33 6.39
N ILE A 173 6.10 -9.38 6.94
CA ILE A 173 4.96 -9.99 6.27
C ILE A 173 4.64 -9.24 4.97
N ASP A 174 4.60 -7.90 5.00
CA ASP A 174 4.29 -7.10 3.83
C ASP A 174 5.32 -7.30 2.71
N THR A 175 6.58 -6.94 2.94
CA THR A 175 7.56 -6.92 1.86
C THR A 175 8.14 -8.29 1.55
N ILE A 176 8.61 -8.99 2.58
CA ILE A 176 9.39 -10.23 2.37
C ILE A 176 8.49 -11.38 1.95
N ILE A 177 7.27 -11.45 2.48
CA ILE A 177 6.31 -12.50 2.11
C ILE A 177 5.41 -12.00 0.97
N VAL A 178 4.52 -11.04 1.23
CA VAL A 178 3.42 -10.71 0.32
C VAL A 178 3.92 -10.06 -0.99
N CYS A 179 4.78 -9.04 -0.91
CA CYS A 179 5.32 -8.37 -2.11
C CYS A 179 6.24 -9.28 -2.91
N THR A 180 7.12 -10.06 -2.26
CA THR A 180 7.98 -11.03 -2.97
C THR A 180 7.15 -12.04 -3.76
N MET A 181 6.13 -12.63 -3.12
CA MET A 181 5.24 -13.57 -3.79
C MET A 181 4.49 -12.93 -4.96
N THR A 182 4.01 -11.69 -4.78
CA THR A 182 3.35 -10.93 -5.85
C THR A 182 4.31 -10.66 -7.01
N GLY A 183 5.54 -10.25 -6.72
CA GLY A 183 6.57 -9.99 -7.73
C GLY A 183 6.91 -11.25 -8.53
N LEU A 184 7.06 -12.40 -7.86
CA LEU A 184 7.28 -13.68 -8.53
C LEU A 184 6.12 -14.04 -9.46
N VAL A 185 4.87 -13.90 -9.00
CA VAL A 185 3.68 -14.14 -9.82
C VAL A 185 3.65 -13.23 -11.06
N ILE A 186 3.98 -11.95 -10.90
CA ILE A 186 4.04 -10.97 -12.01
C ILE A 186 5.13 -11.33 -13.04
N VAL A 187 6.27 -11.84 -12.58
CA VAL A 187 7.38 -12.23 -13.46
C VAL A 187 7.06 -13.53 -14.19
N ILE A 188 6.58 -14.55 -13.47
CA ILE A 188 6.13 -15.83 -14.04
C ILE A 188 5.05 -15.61 -15.12
N ALA A 189 4.06 -14.75 -14.86
CA ALA A 189 3.01 -14.44 -15.83
C ALA A 189 3.47 -13.56 -17.00
N GLY A 190 4.68 -12.97 -16.94
CA GLY A 190 5.19 -12.04 -17.96
C GLY A 190 4.48 -10.68 -18.00
N SER A 191 3.61 -10.39 -17.04
CA SER A 191 2.76 -9.18 -17.02
C SER A 191 3.56 -7.88 -16.93
N HIS A 192 4.75 -7.93 -16.34
CA HIS A 192 5.65 -6.77 -16.23
C HIS A 192 6.13 -6.22 -17.57
N ASN A 193 6.04 -6.99 -18.66
CA ASN A 193 6.49 -6.58 -20.01
C ASN A 193 5.36 -6.10 -20.92
N LYS A 194 4.11 -6.03 -20.44
CA LYS A 194 2.93 -5.71 -21.26
C LYS A 194 2.58 -4.22 -21.35
N GLY A 195 3.39 -3.34 -20.74
CA GLY A 195 3.11 -1.90 -20.68
C GLY A 195 1.90 -1.51 -19.82
N LEU A 196 1.41 -2.45 -19.00
CA LEU A 196 0.34 -2.23 -18.02
C LEU A 196 0.85 -1.36 -16.86
N GLN A 197 -0.07 -0.68 -16.17
CA GLN A 197 0.27 0.21 -15.05
C GLN A 197 -0.51 -0.13 -13.79
N GLY A 198 0.10 0.11 -12.63
CA GLY A 198 -0.55 -0.01 -11.33
C GLY A 198 -1.18 -1.38 -11.11
N VAL A 199 -2.46 -1.36 -10.72
CA VAL A 199 -3.23 -2.56 -10.34
C VAL A 199 -3.47 -3.52 -11.51
N ASP A 200 -3.40 -3.02 -12.74
CA ASP A 200 -3.66 -3.77 -13.98
C ASP A 200 -2.62 -4.87 -14.19
N ILE A 201 -1.36 -4.60 -13.80
CA ILE A 201 -0.25 -5.57 -13.88
C ILE A 201 -0.57 -6.80 -13.03
N THR A 202 -1.05 -6.58 -11.80
CA THR A 202 -1.38 -7.64 -10.86
C THR A 202 -2.63 -8.39 -11.32
N ILE A 203 -3.66 -7.68 -11.79
CA ILE A 203 -4.88 -8.33 -12.28
C ILE A 203 -4.56 -9.22 -13.48
N ASP A 204 -3.79 -8.75 -14.46
CA ASP A 204 -3.36 -9.56 -15.60
C ASP A 204 -2.57 -10.80 -15.14
N ALA A 205 -1.58 -10.63 -14.26
CA ALA A 205 -0.73 -11.71 -13.78
C ALA A 205 -1.50 -12.85 -13.13
N PHE A 206 -2.43 -12.52 -12.24
CA PHE A 206 -3.23 -13.53 -11.55
C PHE A 206 -4.36 -14.09 -12.42
N THR A 207 -4.86 -13.30 -13.39
CA THR A 207 -5.86 -13.79 -14.34
C THR A 207 -5.29 -14.89 -15.24
N SER A 208 -4.03 -14.77 -15.65
CA SER A 208 -3.33 -15.81 -16.41
C SER A 208 -2.70 -16.89 -15.53
N GLY A 209 -2.26 -16.57 -14.32
CA GLY A 209 -1.51 -17.48 -13.46
C GLY A 209 -2.36 -18.43 -12.61
N LEU A 210 -3.59 -18.05 -12.25
CA LEU A 210 -4.45 -18.91 -11.43
C LEU A 210 -5.10 -20.01 -12.28
N PRO A 211 -5.15 -21.27 -11.79
CA PRO A 211 -5.80 -22.41 -12.46
C PRO A 211 -7.34 -22.36 -12.29
N LEU A 212 -7.93 -21.19 -12.50
CA LEU A 212 -9.36 -20.92 -12.40
C LEU A 212 -9.82 -20.20 -13.68
N PRO A 213 -11.14 -20.19 -13.99
CA PRO A 213 -11.64 -19.40 -15.10
C PRO A 213 -11.18 -17.94 -14.98
N PRO A 214 -10.70 -17.29 -16.07
CA PRO A 214 -10.12 -15.94 -16.00
C PRO A 214 -11.01 -14.92 -15.29
N ARG A 215 -12.32 -14.98 -15.53
CA ARG A 215 -13.30 -14.09 -14.89
C ARG A 215 -13.46 -14.33 -13.37
N VAL A 216 -13.20 -15.55 -12.89
CA VAL A 216 -13.22 -15.86 -11.46
C VAL A 216 -11.92 -15.38 -10.82
N SER A 217 -10.78 -15.65 -11.46
CA SER A 217 -9.45 -15.16 -11.02
C SER A 217 -9.42 -13.64 -10.88
N ALA A 218 -9.85 -12.92 -11.92
CA ALA A 218 -9.91 -11.46 -11.94
C ALA A 218 -10.84 -10.92 -10.84
N PHE A 219 -11.97 -11.58 -10.57
CA PHE A 219 -12.89 -11.18 -9.52
C PHE A 219 -12.27 -11.32 -8.12
N ILE A 220 -11.67 -12.48 -7.82
CA ILE A 220 -11.03 -12.74 -6.53
C ILE A 220 -9.93 -11.71 -6.27
N VAL A 221 -9.08 -11.47 -7.25
CA VAL A 221 -7.95 -10.54 -7.14
C VAL A 221 -8.44 -9.10 -6.98
N MET A 222 -9.45 -8.69 -7.74
CA MET A 222 -10.08 -7.37 -7.61
C MET A 222 -10.64 -7.15 -6.20
N VAL A 223 -11.32 -8.15 -5.63
CA VAL A 223 -11.82 -8.07 -4.24
C VAL A 223 -10.67 -8.01 -3.23
N CYS A 224 -9.63 -8.84 -3.39
CA CYS A 224 -8.45 -8.79 -2.52
C CYS A 224 -7.80 -7.41 -2.52
N LEU A 225 -7.51 -6.87 -3.71
CA LEU A 225 -6.88 -5.55 -3.86
C LEU A 225 -7.77 -4.44 -3.33
N ALA A 226 -9.10 -4.56 -3.52
CA ALA A 226 -10.05 -3.61 -2.98
C ALA A 226 -10.04 -3.58 -1.45
N VAL A 227 -10.02 -4.76 -0.82
CA VAL A 227 -9.98 -4.90 0.64
C VAL A 227 -8.63 -4.43 1.20
N PHE A 228 -7.50 -4.75 0.55
CA PHE A 228 -6.17 -4.26 0.93
C PHE A 228 -6.15 -2.74 0.98
N ALA A 229 -6.49 -2.10 -0.14
CA ALA A 229 -6.51 -0.64 -0.23
C ALA A 229 -7.52 -0.01 0.76
N PHE A 230 -8.68 -0.64 0.94
CA PHE A 230 -9.67 -0.16 1.92
C PHE A 230 -9.13 -0.20 3.36
N THR A 231 -8.44 -1.26 3.77
CA THR A 231 -7.85 -1.30 5.13
C THR A 231 -6.78 -0.22 5.33
N THR A 232 -6.01 0.10 4.29
CA THR A 232 -5.05 1.21 4.31
C THR A 232 -5.74 2.56 4.48
N ILE A 233 -6.86 2.81 3.78
CA ILE A 233 -7.70 4.01 3.96
C ILE A 233 -8.16 4.14 5.42
N LEU A 234 -8.57 3.04 6.05
CA LEU A 234 -9.01 3.07 7.44
C LEU A 234 -7.85 3.36 8.41
N GLY A 235 -6.70 2.72 8.22
CA GLY A 235 -5.52 2.91 9.08
C GLY A 235 -4.94 4.31 8.99
N TRP A 236 -4.79 4.83 7.76
CA TRP A 236 -4.21 6.15 7.53
C TRP A 236 -5.10 7.30 8.00
N ASN A 237 -6.42 7.12 8.05
CA ASN A 237 -7.29 8.10 8.70
C ASN A 237 -6.88 8.29 10.17
N TYR A 238 -6.64 7.20 10.90
CA TYR A 238 -6.18 7.27 12.29
C TYR A 238 -4.80 7.93 12.40
N TYR A 239 -3.84 7.54 11.55
CA TYR A 239 -2.47 8.09 11.60
C TYR A 239 -2.48 9.61 11.39
N SER A 240 -3.18 10.04 10.35
CA SER A 240 -3.29 11.43 9.97
C SER A 240 -4.12 12.25 10.97
N GLU A 241 -5.16 11.67 11.58
CA GLU A 241 -5.90 12.26 12.70
C GLU A 241 -4.98 12.50 13.92
N ARG A 242 -4.08 11.56 14.24
CA ARG A 242 -3.10 11.73 15.33
C ARG A 242 -2.09 12.83 15.01
N CYS A 243 -1.60 12.88 13.76
CA CYS A 243 -0.74 13.97 13.31
C CYS A 243 -1.42 15.33 13.42
N LEU A 244 -2.71 15.42 13.09
CA LEU A 244 -3.49 16.66 13.24
C LEU A 244 -3.62 17.03 14.72
N SER A 245 -4.02 16.07 15.55
CA SER A 245 -4.21 16.28 17.00
C SER A 245 -2.93 16.76 17.69
N TYR A 246 -1.75 16.38 17.19
CA TYR A 246 -0.47 16.91 17.66
C TYR A 246 -0.27 18.40 17.33
N LEU A 247 -0.65 18.84 16.13
CA LEU A 247 -0.42 20.21 15.65
C LEU A 247 -1.33 21.25 16.32
N ILE A 248 -2.61 20.90 16.49
CA ILE A 248 -3.65 21.84 16.93
C ILE A 248 -4.19 21.54 18.34
N LYS A 249 -3.55 20.59 19.04
CA LYS A 249 -4.03 19.94 20.27
C LYS A 249 -5.30 19.10 20.05
N PRO A 250 -5.55 18.05 20.85
CA PRO A 250 -6.72 17.20 20.69
C PRO A 250 -8.03 17.99 20.90
N HIS A 251 -8.86 18.08 19.87
CA HIS A 251 -10.16 18.74 19.95
C HIS A 251 -11.22 17.96 19.16
N LYS A 252 -12.27 17.51 19.86
CA LYS A 252 -13.30 16.60 19.33
C LYS A 252 -13.91 17.09 18.01
N TYR A 253 -14.31 18.37 17.94
CA TYR A 253 -14.96 18.91 16.75
C TYR A 253 -14.01 19.00 15.56
N VAL A 254 -12.71 19.24 15.79
CA VAL A 254 -11.75 19.28 14.69
C VAL A 254 -11.46 17.87 14.18
N THR A 255 -11.34 16.89 15.08
CA THR A 255 -11.21 15.48 14.70
C THR A 255 -12.39 14.99 13.86
N ILE A 256 -13.63 15.33 14.23
CA ILE A 256 -14.82 14.96 13.45
C ILE A 256 -14.81 15.64 12.08
N SER A 257 -14.50 16.94 12.04
CA SER A 257 -14.42 17.69 10.78
C SER A 257 -13.34 17.12 9.86
N TYR A 258 -12.20 16.74 10.42
CA TYR A 258 -11.11 16.10 9.69
C TYR A 258 -11.53 14.78 9.04
N ARG A 259 -12.31 13.94 9.76
CA ARG A 259 -12.82 12.68 9.18
C ARG A 259 -13.71 12.93 7.97
N TRP A 260 -14.57 13.96 8.00
CA TRP A 260 -15.38 14.33 6.85
C TRP A 260 -14.54 14.83 5.67
N ILE A 261 -13.49 15.62 5.92
CA ILE A 261 -12.54 16.03 4.87
C ILE A 261 -11.84 14.81 4.28
N TYR A 262 -11.42 13.87 5.11
CA TYR A 262 -10.79 12.63 4.69
C TYR A 262 -11.72 11.76 3.83
N ILE A 263 -12.99 11.62 4.24
CA ILE A 263 -14.03 10.92 3.46
C ILE A 263 -14.26 11.62 2.11
N ALA A 264 -14.29 12.96 2.07
CA ALA A 264 -14.41 13.71 0.83
C ALA A 264 -13.20 13.47 -0.09
N ALA A 265 -11.99 13.34 0.47
CA ALA A 265 -10.81 13.01 -0.30
C ALA A 265 -10.87 11.58 -0.90
N VAL A 266 -11.40 10.61 -0.15
CA VAL A 266 -11.69 9.27 -0.69
C VAL A 266 -12.64 9.37 -1.88
N PHE A 267 -13.68 10.21 -1.80
CA PHE A 267 -14.61 10.41 -2.92
C PHE A 267 -13.96 11.05 -4.14
N ILE A 268 -13.01 11.97 -3.95
CA ILE A 268 -12.37 12.73 -5.05
C ILE A 268 -11.28 11.92 -5.76
N GLY A 269 -10.55 11.07 -5.03
CA GLY A 269 -9.38 10.36 -5.54
C GLY A 269 -9.56 9.55 -6.85
N PRO A 270 -10.71 8.90 -7.13
CA PRO A 270 -10.94 8.20 -8.40
C PRO A 270 -10.86 9.10 -9.64
N TYR A 271 -11.07 10.40 -9.49
CA TYR A 271 -11.15 11.35 -10.60
C TYR A 271 -9.80 11.98 -10.96
N LEU A 272 -8.75 11.63 -10.22
CA LEU A 272 -7.36 12.04 -10.47
C LEU A 272 -6.62 10.99 -11.30
N THR A 273 -5.62 11.41 -12.07
CA THR A 273 -4.80 10.49 -12.86
C THR A 273 -3.90 9.66 -11.96
N VAL A 274 -3.60 8.42 -12.37
CA VAL A 274 -2.70 7.49 -11.67
C VAL A 274 -1.36 8.19 -11.37
N GLU A 275 -0.75 8.80 -12.38
CA GLU A 275 0.51 9.54 -12.27
C GLU A 275 0.46 10.65 -11.21
N ALA A 276 -0.53 11.55 -11.28
CA ALA A 276 -0.64 12.66 -10.33
C ALA A 276 -0.80 12.16 -8.88
N VAL A 277 -1.55 11.07 -8.69
CA VAL A 277 -1.79 10.48 -7.38
C VAL A 277 -0.50 9.87 -6.79
N TRP A 278 0.31 9.19 -7.60
CA TRP A 278 1.59 8.63 -7.17
C TRP A 278 2.64 9.71 -6.92
N ASP A 279 2.70 10.74 -7.74
CA ASP A 279 3.63 11.87 -7.56
C ASP A 279 3.36 12.61 -6.24
N ILE A 280 2.09 12.91 -5.95
CA ILE A 280 1.69 13.53 -4.69
C ILE A 280 2.07 12.64 -3.50
N ALA A 281 1.83 11.34 -3.61
CA ALA A 281 2.18 10.39 -2.55
C ALA A 281 3.69 10.34 -2.30
N ASP A 282 4.51 10.28 -3.35
CA ASP A 282 5.96 10.23 -3.23
C ASP A 282 6.53 11.52 -2.60
N ILE A 283 6.00 12.69 -2.97
CA ILE A 283 6.39 13.98 -2.39
C ILE A 283 6.12 13.98 -0.88
N PHE A 284 4.90 13.62 -0.46
CA PHE A 284 4.55 13.64 0.96
C PHE A 284 5.27 12.55 1.76
N ASN A 285 5.49 11.38 1.16
CA ASN A 285 6.29 10.32 1.77
C ASN A 285 7.73 10.78 1.99
N GLY A 286 8.36 11.43 1.01
CA GLY A 286 9.69 12.02 1.17
C GLY A 286 9.73 13.08 2.27
N LEU A 287 8.76 13.99 2.29
CA LEU A 287 8.65 15.04 3.32
C LEU A 287 8.39 14.48 4.72
N MET A 288 7.74 13.33 4.86
CA MET A 288 7.59 12.62 6.13
C MET A 288 8.86 11.88 6.54
N ALA A 289 9.51 11.21 5.60
CA ALA A 289 10.71 10.42 5.85
C ALA A 289 11.87 11.28 6.35
N LEU A 290 12.08 12.45 5.75
CA LEU A 290 13.18 13.36 6.09
C LEU A 290 13.29 13.67 7.60
N PRO A 291 12.29 14.28 8.25
CA PRO A 291 12.37 14.58 9.69
C PRO A 291 12.42 13.31 10.55
N ASN A 292 11.75 12.24 10.14
CA ASN A 292 11.71 11.00 10.90
C ASN A 292 13.08 10.30 10.92
N ILE A 293 13.75 10.18 9.76
CA ILE A 293 15.08 9.58 9.66
C ILE A 293 16.11 10.37 10.47
N VAL A 294 16.07 11.71 10.39
CA VAL A 294 16.95 12.57 11.21
C VAL A 294 16.75 12.29 12.70
N ALA A 295 15.49 12.18 13.15
CA ALA A 295 15.18 11.86 14.54
C ALA A 295 15.67 10.46 14.94
N LEU A 296 15.49 9.45 14.07
CA LEU A 296 15.97 8.08 14.33
C LEU A 296 17.49 8.02 14.45
N VAL A 297 18.23 8.73 13.60
CA VAL A 297 19.70 8.80 13.68
C VAL A 297 20.13 9.49 14.97
N ALA A 298 19.52 10.64 15.29
CA ALA A 298 19.84 11.40 16.50
C ALA A 298 19.50 10.63 17.80
N LEU A 299 18.45 9.82 17.78
CA LEU A 299 17.96 9.04 18.92
C LEU A 299 18.42 7.57 18.91
N SER A 300 19.30 7.19 17.98
CA SER A 300 19.79 5.80 17.83
C SER A 300 20.38 5.23 19.12
N GLY A 301 21.10 6.07 19.90
CA GLY A 301 21.64 5.67 21.21
C GLY A 301 20.56 5.36 22.27
N VAL A 302 19.40 6.02 22.20
CA VAL A 302 18.26 5.71 23.08
C VAL A 302 17.70 4.34 22.71
N VAL A 303 17.43 4.10 21.43
CA VAL A 303 16.91 2.80 20.95
C VAL A 303 17.86 1.66 21.35
N GLN A 304 19.16 1.84 21.16
CA GLN A 304 20.17 0.85 21.55
C GLN A 304 20.14 0.56 23.05
N ARG A 305 20.06 1.61 23.88
CA ARG A 305 20.03 1.48 25.34
C ARG A 305 18.77 0.75 25.82
N GLU A 306 17.59 1.17 25.35
CA GLU A 306 16.31 0.55 25.73
C GLU A 306 16.26 -0.92 25.29
N THR A 307 16.76 -1.23 24.09
CA THR A 307 16.82 -2.61 23.58
C THR A 307 17.74 -3.47 24.43
N LYS A 308 18.94 -2.98 24.78
CA LYS A 308 19.89 -3.70 25.62
C LYS A 308 19.33 -3.96 27.02
N ASP A 309 18.71 -2.97 27.65
CA ASP A 309 18.06 -3.12 28.96
C ASP A 309 16.95 -4.18 28.91
N TYR A 310 16.09 -4.13 27.89
CA TYR A 310 15.00 -5.10 27.72
C TYR A 310 15.53 -6.53 27.62
N LEU A 311 16.49 -6.78 26.72
CA LEU A 311 17.07 -8.12 26.52
C LEU A 311 17.79 -8.63 27.78
N GLN A 312 18.50 -7.75 28.49
CA GLN A 312 19.14 -8.10 29.77
C GLN A 312 18.13 -8.49 30.85
N ARG A 313 16.97 -7.81 30.91
CA ARG A 313 15.91 -8.12 31.88
C ARG A 313 15.11 -9.38 31.51
N THR A 314 14.93 -9.68 30.22
CA THR A 314 14.11 -10.80 29.75
C THR A 314 14.90 -12.08 29.48
N GLY A 315 16.22 -12.00 29.38
CA GLY A 315 17.08 -13.16 29.12
C GLY A 315 17.03 -13.67 27.67
N ASP A 316 16.60 -12.81 26.74
CA ASP A 316 16.57 -13.06 25.29
C ASP A 316 17.89 -12.64 24.61
#